data_AF-A0A524BLA4-F1
#
_entry.id   AF-A0A524BLA4-F1
#
_cell.length_a   1.000
_cell.length_b   1.000
_cell.length_c   1.000
_cell.angle_alpha   90.00
_cell.angle_beta   90.00
_cell.angle_gamma   90.00
#
_symmetry.space_group_name_H-M   'P 1'
#
loop_
_entity.id
_entity.type
_entity.pdbx_description
1 polymer ?
#
loop_
_entity_poly.entity_id
_entity_poly.type
_entity_poly.pdbx_seq_one_letter_code
_entity_poly.pdbx_strand_id
1 'polypeptide(L)'
;MLQGDERRAQLQRRIAELRAGITTLNLPFELVPSRTGIQALVIGDNVKTLAVAAKLLEQGYWVPAIRPPTVPVGSARLRISLSAAHTPGHITGLVDALAKAV
;
A
#
# COMPACT_ATOMS: atom_id res chain seq x y z
N MET A 1 -2.63 -15.78 25.58
CA MET A 1 -2.93 -16.09 24.16
C MET A 1 -3.88 -15.06 23.49
N LEU A 2 -4.75 -14.36 24.23
CA LEU A 2 -5.74 -13.39 23.70
C LEU A 2 -5.16 -12.21 22.87
N GLN A 3 -3.99 -11.69 23.24
CA GLN A 3 -3.41 -10.50 22.59
C GLN A 3 -2.94 -10.77 21.14
N GLY A 4 -2.59 -12.01 20.81
CA GLY A 4 -2.15 -12.38 19.45
C GLY A 4 -3.30 -12.42 18.46
N ASP A 5 -4.45 -12.97 18.89
CA ASP A 5 -5.68 -13.01 18.08
C ASP A 5 -6.21 -11.61 17.79
N GLU A 6 -6.20 -10.74 18.80
CA GLU A 6 -6.65 -9.36 18.65
C GLU A 6 -5.79 -8.59 17.64
N ARG A 7 -4.46 -8.69 17.73
CA ARG A 7 -3.55 -8.05 16.77
C ARG A 7 -3.75 -8.57 15.34
N ARG A 8 -3.98 -9.88 15.17
CA ARG A 8 -4.32 -10.45 13.85
C ARG A 8 -5.62 -9.86 13.32
N ALA A 9 -6.67 -9.79 14.14
CA ALA A 9 -7.95 -9.21 13.75
C ALA A 9 -7.82 -7.72 13.40
N GLN A 10 -7.04 -6.95 14.17
CA GLN A 10 -6.75 -5.54 13.87
C GLN A 10 -6.03 -5.38 12.52
N LEU A 11 -4.98 -6.18 12.27
CA LEU A 11 -4.28 -6.17 10.98
C LEU A 11 -5.22 -6.50 9.82
N GLN A 12 -6.08 -7.51 9.95
CA GLN A 12 -7.06 -7.86 8.91
C GLN A 12 -8.05 -6.72 8.65
N ARG A 13 -8.49 -5.99 9.69
CA ARG A 13 -9.29 -4.77 9.51
C ARG A 13 -8.52 -3.69 8.75
N ARG A 14 -7.25 -3.43 9.09
CA ARG A 14 -6.40 -2.46 8.37
C ARG A 14 -6.25 -2.83 6.89
N ILE A 15 -6.05 -4.11 6.59
CA ILE A 15 -5.95 -4.62 5.22
C ILE A 15 -7.25 -4.37 4.46
N ALA A 16 -8.40 -4.73 5.05
CA ALA A 16 -9.70 -4.53 4.42
C ALA A 16 -9.98 -3.06 4.10
N GLU A 17 -9.70 -2.16 5.05
CA GLU A 17 -9.89 -0.72 4.86
C GLU A 17 -8.98 -0.14 3.77
N LEU A 18 -7.69 -0.50 3.76
CA LEU A 18 -6.77 -0.06 2.71
C LEU A 18 -7.25 -0.52 1.33
N ARG A 19 -7.62 -1.82 1.21
CA ARG A 19 -8.06 -2.41 -0.06
C ARG A 19 -9.35 -1.75 -0.56
N ALA A 20 -10.30 -1.47 0.34
CA ALA A 20 -11.52 -0.76 0.01
C ALA A 20 -11.21 0.66 -0.49
N GLY A 21 -10.39 1.41 0.27
CA GLY A 21 -10.01 2.77 -0.10
C GLY A 21 -9.32 2.87 -1.46
N ILE A 22 -8.33 2.02 -1.73
CA ILE A 22 -7.65 1.97 -3.04
C ILE A 22 -8.63 1.61 -4.16
N THR A 23 -9.54 0.67 -3.93
CA THR A 23 -10.57 0.30 -4.93
C THR A 23 -11.47 1.48 -5.27
N THR A 24 -11.88 2.27 -4.25
CA THR A 24 -12.72 3.47 -4.44
C THR A 24 -12.04 4.55 -5.27
N LEU A 25 -10.69 4.65 -5.24
CA LEU A 25 -9.97 5.62 -6.07
C LEU A 25 -10.06 5.32 -7.58
N ASN A 26 -10.43 4.09 -7.97
CA ASN A 26 -10.57 3.66 -9.37
C ASN A 26 -9.33 3.98 -10.24
N LEU A 27 -8.14 3.79 -9.66
CA LEU A 27 -6.86 4.05 -10.35
C LEU A 27 -6.58 2.95 -11.38
N PRO A 28 -5.84 3.24 -12.46
CA PRO A 28 -5.45 2.25 -13.48
C PRO A 28 -4.27 1.38 -13.00
N PHE A 29 -4.27 0.99 -11.73
CA PHE A 29 -3.22 0.18 -11.09
C PHE A 29 -3.81 -1.06 -10.46
N GLU A 30 -3.05 -2.13 -10.45
CA GLU A 30 -3.52 -3.41 -9.91
C GLU A 30 -3.08 -3.57 -8.45
N LEU A 31 -4.03 -3.72 -7.53
CA LEU A 31 -3.76 -4.12 -6.16
C LEU A 31 -3.77 -5.64 -6.04
N VAL A 32 -2.59 -6.26 -5.97
CA VAL A 32 -2.44 -7.71 -5.92
C VAL A 32 -3.28 -8.30 -4.77
N PRO A 33 -4.05 -9.37 -5.00
CA PRO A 33 -4.77 -10.08 -3.94
C PRO A 33 -3.81 -10.56 -2.85
N SER A 34 -3.98 -10.06 -1.63
CA SER A 34 -3.13 -10.44 -0.48
C SER A 34 -3.92 -10.39 0.82
N ARG A 35 -3.78 -11.44 1.63
CA ARG A 35 -4.33 -11.54 3.01
C ARG A 35 -3.31 -11.18 4.09
N THR A 36 -2.09 -10.82 3.69
CA THR A 36 -0.98 -10.53 4.61
C THR A 36 -0.86 -9.02 4.85
N GLY A 37 -0.05 -8.61 5.84
CA GLY A 37 0.27 -7.19 6.03
C GLY A 37 1.00 -6.56 4.84
N ILE A 38 1.55 -7.36 3.92
CA ILE A 38 2.22 -6.86 2.71
C ILE A 38 1.18 -6.77 1.59
N GLN A 39 0.94 -5.56 1.12
CA GLN A 39 0.04 -5.23 0.02
C GLN A 39 0.87 -4.62 -1.10
N ALA A 40 0.64 -5.07 -2.34
CA ALA A 40 1.44 -4.66 -3.49
C ALA A 40 0.54 -3.97 -4.52
N LEU A 41 0.83 -2.70 -4.81
CA LEU A 41 0.14 -1.93 -5.85
C LEU A 41 1.05 -1.85 -7.07
N VAL A 42 0.71 -2.58 -8.14
CA VAL A 42 1.47 -2.65 -9.38
C VAL A 42 1.14 -1.44 -10.25
N ILE A 43 2.16 -0.63 -10.50
CA ILE A 43 2.12 0.54 -11.39
C ILE A 43 2.71 0.20 -12.76
N GLY A 44 3.62 -0.77 -12.80
CA GLY A 44 4.26 -1.29 -14.00
C GLY A 44 5.50 -0.50 -14.42
N ASP A 45 5.34 0.81 -14.63
CA ASP A 45 6.42 1.69 -15.05
C ASP A 45 7.38 2.06 -13.89
N ASN A 46 8.69 1.95 -14.13
CA ASN A 46 9.72 2.19 -13.12
C ASN A 46 9.76 3.66 -12.67
N VAL A 47 9.73 4.59 -13.62
CA VAL A 47 9.89 6.03 -13.35
C VAL A 47 8.67 6.54 -12.58
N LYS A 48 7.48 6.18 -13.04
CA LYS A 48 6.22 6.49 -12.37
C LYS A 48 6.18 5.90 -10.96
N THR A 49 6.58 4.64 -10.78
CA THR A 49 6.59 4.02 -9.44
C THR A 49 7.51 4.78 -8.48
N LEU A 50 8.71 5.19 -8.93
CA LEU A 50 9.63 5.98 -8.12
C LEU A 50 9.09 7.38 -7.80
N ALA A 51 8.48 8.04 -8.79
CA ALA A 51 7.88 9.37 -8.60
C ALA A 51 6.73 9.35 -7.58
N VAL A 52 5.86 8.34 -7.67
CA VAL A 52 4.76 8.16 -6.70
C VAL A 52 5.31 7.88 -5.30
N ALA A 53 6.33 7.01 -5.18
CA ALA A 53 6.96 6.73 -3.89
C ALA A 53 7.61 7.98 -3.26
N ALA A 54 8.26 8.82 -4.07
CA ALA A 54 8.86 10.07 -3.61
C ALA A 54 7.79 11.07 -3.10
N LYS A 55 6.71 11.27 -3.86
CA LYS A 55 5.59 12.13 -3.44
C LYS A 55 4.87 11.62 -2.19
N LEU A 56 4.76 10.30 -2.02
CA LEU A 56 4.22 9.73 -0.78
C LEU A 56 5.13 10.04 0.41
N LEU A 57 6.44 9.93 0.23
CA LEU A 57 7.42 10.26 1.26
C LEU A 57 7.36 11.74 1.67
N GLU A 58 7.23 12.65 0.71
CA GLU A 58 7.02 14.08 0.95
C GLU A 58 5.74 14.37 1.76
N GLN A 59 4.71 13.54 1.59
CA GLN A 59 3.47 13.59 2.37
C GLN A 59 3.57 12.87 3.73
N GLY A 60 4.74 12.35 4.11
CA GLY A 60 4.98 11.65 5.37
C GLY A 60 4.70 10.14 5.32
N TYR A 61 4.44 9.57 4.14
CA TYR A 61 4.17 8.14 3.96
C TYR A 61 5.34 7.43 3.28
N TRP A 62 6.07 6.63 4.06
CA TRP A 62 7.14 5.81 3.51
C TRP A 62 6.60 4.51 2.89
N VAL A 63 6.44 4.51 1.57
CA VAL A 63 6.00 3.34 0.78
C VAL A 63 7.04 3.04 -0.31
N PRO A 64 7.94 2.06 -0.11
CA PRO A 64 9.04 1.82 -1.03
C PRO A 64 8.56 1.27 -2.38
N ALA A 65 9.18 1.78 -3.45
CA ALA A 65 9.09 1.23 -4.80
C ALA A 65 9.98 -0.01 -4.94
N ILE A 66 9.41 -1.11 -5.41
CA ILE A 66 10.14 -2.33 -5.80
C ILE A 66 10.16 -2.41 -7.32
N ARG A 67 11.35 -2.58 -7.89
CA ARG A 67 11.63 -2.53 -9.33
C ARG A 67 12.58 -3.66 -9.74
N PRO A 68 12.76 -3.95 -11.04
CA PRO A 68 13.75 -4.91 -11.50
C PRO A 68 15.15 -4.63 -10.94
N PRO A 69 15.97 -5.68 -10.69
CA PRO A 69 15.74 -7.09 -11.01
C PRO A 69 14.88 -7.84 -9.97
N THR A 70 14.45 -7.20 -8.87
CA THR A 70 13.70 -7.85 -7.79
C THR A 70 12.28 -8.25 -8.19
N VAL A 71 11.70 -7.58 -9.20
CA VAL A 71 10.43 -7.96 -9.85
C VAL A 71 10.62 -8.01 -11.36
N PRO A 72 9.79 -8.76 -12.11
CA PRO A 72 9.84 -8.77 -13.57
C PRO A 72 9.72 -7.35 -14.17
N VAL A 73 10.37 -7.14 -15.31
CA VAL A 73 10.27 -5.89 -16.08
C VAL A 73 8.79 -5.59 -16.39
N GLY A 74 8.40 -4.32 -16.27
CA GLY A 74 7.01 -3.89 -16.47
C GLY A 74 6.06 -4.20 -15.31
N SER A 75 6.58 -4.65 -14.16
CA SER A 75 5.78 -4.95 -12.96
C SER A 75 6.25 -4.20 -11.70
N ALA A 76 6.85 -3.03 -11.90
CA ALA A 76 7.24 -2.15 -10.80
C ALA A 76 6.03 -1.82 -9.92
N ARG A 77 6.25 -1.81 -8.61
CA ARG A 77 5.14 -1.77 -7.64
C ARG A 77 5.52 -1.06 -6.35
N LEU A 78 4.53 -0.47 -5.72
CA LEU A 78 4.64 0.03 -4.34
C LEU A 78 4.40 -1.13 -3.37
N ARG A 79 5.27 -1.27 -2.36
CA ARG A 79 5.11 -2.25 -1.28
C ARG A 79 4.60 -1.57 -0.02
N ILE A 80 3.30 -1.67 0.21
CA ILE A 80 2.64 -1.15 1.41
C ILE A 80 2.74 -2.20 2.51
N SER A 81 3.32 -1.84 3.65
CA SER A 81 3.51 -2.76 4.79
C SER A 81 2.65 -2.31 5.97
N LEU A 82 1.57 -3.03 6.21
CA LEU A 82 0.63 -2.79 7.29
C LEU A 82 1.02 -3.56 8.55
N SER A 83 0.70 -2.95 9.68
CA SER A 83 0.81 -3.56 11.02
C SER A 83 -0.48 -3.28 11.80
N ALA A 84 -0.75 -4.10 12.82
CA ALA A 84 -1.88 -3.91 13.72
C ALA A 84 -1.84 -2.55 14.47
N ALA A 85 -0.66 -1.93 14.58
CA ALA A 85 -0.46 -0.64 15.25
C ALA A 85 -0.88 0.57 14.41
N HIS A 86 -1.16 0.39 13.12
CA HIS A 86 -1.68 1.50 12.30
C HIS A 86 -3.09 1.87 12.76
N THR A 87 -3.38 3.17 12.79
CA THR A 87 -4.71 3.67 13.11
C THR A 87 -5.56 3.76 11.83
N PRO A 88 -6.90 3.88 11.93
CA PRO A 88 -7.74 4.22 10.78
C PRO A 88 -7.33 5.52 10.07
N GLY A 89 -6.89 6.52 10.82
CA GLY A 89 -6.35 7.77 10.28
C GLY A 89 -5.11 7.55 9.40
N HIS A 90 -4.22 6.63 9.78
CA HIS A 90 -3.06 6.31 8.94
C HIS A 90 -3.47 5.67 7.61
N ILE A 91 -4.50 4.80 7.61
CA ILE A 91 -4.97 4.13 6.40
C ILE A 91 -5.66 5.12 5.46
N THR A 92 -6.62 5.89 5.99
CA THR A 92 -7.35 6.91 5.21
C THR A 92 -6.40 7.96 4.64
N GLY A 93 -5.50 8.51 5.47
CA GLY A 93 -4.52 9.47 4.99
C GLY A 93 -3.54 8.90 3.95
N LEU A 94 -3.15 7.61 4.04
CA LEU A 94 -2.34 6.96 3.00
C LEU A 94 -3.10 6.86 1.67
N VAL A 95 -4.39 6.50 1.72
CA VAL A 95 -5.25 6.43 0.52
C VAL A 95 -5.38 7.81 -0.12
N ASP A 96 -5.62 8.85 0.68
CA ASP A 96 -5.71 10.23 0.20
C ASP A 96 -4.37 10.71 -0.38
N ALA A 97 -3.25 10.38 0.28
CA ALA A 97 -1.92 10.71 -0.20
C ALA A 97 -1.59 10.02 -1.52
N LEU A 98 -2.02 8.76 -1.67
CA LEU A 98 -1.88 8.00 -2.91
C LEU A 98 -2.66 8.66 -4.04
N ALA A 99 -3.91 9.08 -3.80
CA ALA A 99 -4.73 9.76 -4.80
C ALA A 99 -4.09 11.06 -5.32
N LYS A 100 -3.35 11.79 -4.47
CA LYS A 100 -2.63 13.02 -4.83
C LYS A 100 -1.28 12.75 -5.51
N ALA A 101 -0.69 11.57 -5.29
CA ALA A 101 0.65 11.26 -5.77
C ALA A 101 0.68 10.76 -7.22
N VAL A 102 -0.43 10.17 -7.68
CA VAL A 102 -0.54 9.43 -8.97
C VAL A 102 -0.85 10.29 -10.18
#